data_AF-A0A1V3MZB7-F1
#
_entry.id   AF-A0A1V3MZB7-F1
#
_cell.length_a   1.000
_cell.length_b   1.000
_cell.length_c   1.000
_cell.angle_alpha   90.00
_cell.angle_beta   90.00
_cell.angle_gamma   90.00
#
_symmetry.space_group_name_H-M   'P 1'
#
loop_
_entity.id
_entity.type
_entity.pdbx_description
1 polymer ?
#
loop_
_entity_poly.entity_id
_entity_poly.type
_entity_poly.pdbx_seq_one_letter_code
_entity_poly.pdbx_strand_id
1 'polypeptide(L)' 'MNRDDVELIEAINNADPIAFKKLFDTYWEKVYRTALQKLPTEEDASDITQDVFYMIWKNRANCGQFHRMQ' A
#
# COMPACT_ATOMS: atom_id res chain seq x y z
N MET A 1 3.61 -16.58 -8.17
CA MET A 1 3.54 -15.78 -6.94
C MET A 1 4.87 -15.98 -6.22
N ASN A 2 5.63 -14.90 -6.04
CA ASN A 2 6.97 -14.95 -5.45
C ASN A 2 6.83 -15.17 -3.94
N ARG A 3 7.70 -15.98 -3.33
CA ARG A 3 7.62 -16.25 -1.87
C ARG A 3 7.78 -14.96 -1.05
N ASP A 4 8.58 -14.03 -1.56
CA ASP A 4 8.82 -12.72 -0.96
C ASP A 4 7.55 -11.86 -0.82
N ASP A 5 6.59 -11.96 -1.76
CA ASP A 5 5.35 -11.18 -1.72
C ASP A 5 4.43 -11.68 -0.61
N VAL A 6 4.38 -12.99 -0.40
CA VAL A 6 3.55 -13.61 0.65
C VAL A 6 4.11 -13.26 2.02
N GLU A 7 5.42 -13.40 2.22
CA GLU A 7 6.08 -13.05 3.48
C GLU A 7 5.96 -11.56 3.79
N LEU A 8 6.03 -10.69 2.76
CA LEU A 8 5.83 -9.25 2.93
C LEU A 8 4.40 -8.92 3.39
N ILE A 9 3.38 -9.56 2.80
CA ILE A 9 1.98 -9.36 3.18
C ILE A 9 1.73 -9.88 4.60
N GLU A 10 2.27 -11.04 4.97
CA GLU A 10 2.16 -11.56 6.33
C GLU A 10 2.84 -10.64 7.36
N ALA A 11 4.02 -10.10 7.05
CA ALA A 11 4.70 -9.14 7.91
C ALA A 11 3.88 -7.84 8.07
N ILE A 12 3.28 -7.32 6.99
CA ILE A 12 2.37 -6.17 7.03
C ILE A 12 1.13 -6.49 7.89
N ASN A 13 0.55 -7.67 7.76
CA ASN A 13 -0.60 -8.10 8.58
C ASN A 13 -0.24 -8.13 10.07
N ASN A 14 0.99 -8.53 10.40
CA ASN A 14 1.54 -8.50 11.76
C ASN A 14 1.94 -7.10 12.25
N ALA A 15 1.57 -6.05 11.52
CA ALA A 15 1.91 -4.66 11.83
C ALA A 15 3.43 -4.39 11.88
N ASP A 16 4.22 -5.10 11.06
CA ASP A 16 5.65 -4.83 10.91
C ASP A 16 5.87 -3.51 10.12
N PRO A 17 6.42 -2.46 10.75
CA PRO A 17 6.67 -1.18 10.09
C PRO A 17 7.76 -1.27 9.02
N ILE A 18 8.70 -2.23 9.11
CA ILE A 18 9.77 -2.41 8.12
C ILE A 18 9.18 -2.96 6.82
N ALA A 19 8.30 -3.94 6.93
CA ALA A 19 7.59 -4.51 5.79
C ALA A 19 6.71 -3.46 5.10
N PHE A 20 5.99 -2.65 5.87
CA PHE A 20 5.19 -1.56 5.31
C PHE A 20 6.05 -0.48 4.67
N LYS A 21 7.19 -0.11 5.27
CA LYS A 21 8.14 0.82 4.66
C LYS A 21 8.65 0.29 3.31
N LYS A 22 8.98 -0.99 3.21
CA LYS A 22 9.43 -1.61 1.96
C LYS A 22 8.34 -1.57 0.89
N LEU A 23 7.08 -1.82 1.27
CA LEU A 23 5.93 -1.66 0.37
C LEU A 23 5.78 -0.19 -0.07
N PHE A 24 5.84 0.75 0.87
CA PHE A 24 5.78 2.17 0.57
C PHE A 24 6.89 2.55 -0.43
N ASP A 25 8.16 2.30 -0.10
CA ASP A 25 9.34 2.63 -0.90
C ASP A 25 9.28 2.03 -2.33
N THR A 26 8.61 0.89 -2.51
CA THR A 26 8.46 0.22 -3.82
C THR A 26 7.34 0.83 -4.68
N TYR A 27 6.24 1.27 -4.07
CA TYR A 27 5.02 1.62 -4.79
C TYR A 27 4.63 3.11 -4.73
N TRP A 28 5.18 3.87 -3.77
CA TRP A 28 4.81 5.28 -3.56
C TRP A 28 4.97 6.12 -4.82
N GLU A 29 6.08 5.95 -5.55
CA GLU A 29 6.37 6.74 -6.75
C GLU A 29 5.34 6.48 -7.86
N LYS A 30 4.90 5.22 -8.01
CA LYS A 30 3.89 4.85 -9.02
C LYS A 30 2.52 5.41 -8.67
N VAL A 31 2.13 5.33 -7.39
CA VAL A 31 0.86 5.88 -6.89
C VAL A 31 0.86 7.40 -7.03
N TYR A 32 1.93 8.05 -6.58
CA TYR A 32 2.10 9.49 -6.66
C TYR A 32 2.08 10.01 -8.09
N ARG A 33 2.82 9.38 -9.01
CA ARG A 33 2.79 9.74 -10.45
C ARG A 33 1.40 9.55 -11.06
N THR A 34 0.66 8.53 -10.63
CA THR A 34 -0.72 8.31 -11.09
C THR A 34 -1.67 9.36 -10.54
N ALA A 35 -1.49 9.75 -9.28
CA ALA A 35 -2.26 10.81 -8.63
C ALA A 35 -1.98 12.17 -9.29
N LEU A 36 -0.72 12.51 -9.55
CA LEU A 36 -0.31 13.72 -10.27
C LEU A 36 -0.90 13.82 -11.69
N GLN A 37 -1.09 12.69 -12.37
CA GLN A 37 -1.74 12.69 -13.70
C GLN A 37 -3.24 12.97 -13.63
N LYS A 38 -3.86 12.77 -12.47
CA LYS A 38 -5.32 12.89 -12.26
C LYS A 38 -5.71 14.14 -11.49
N LEU A 39 -4.78 14.74 -10.76
CA LEU A 39 -5.04 15.83 -9.82
C LEU A 39 -4.34 17.11 -10.28
N PRO A 40 -4.93 18.27 -9.98
CA PRO A 40 -4.45 19.55 -10.49
C PRO A 40 -3.21 20.08 -9.75
N THR A 41 -2.92 19.59 -8.54
CA THR A 41 -1.80 20.06 -7.72
C THR A 41 -0.96 18.92 -7.16
N GLU A 42 0.30 19.21 -6.85
CA GLU A 42 1.20 18.26 -6.18
C GLU A 42 0.76 17.96 -4.74
N GLU A 43 0.15 18.94 -4.06
CA GLU A 43 -0.40 18.80 -2.72
C GLU A 43 -1.54 17.77 -2.70
N ASP A 44 -2.51 17.90 -3.59
CA ASP A 44 -3.61 16.92 -3.73
C ASP A 44 -3.09 15.52 -4.03
N ALA A 45 -2.06 15.42 -4.90
CA ALA A 45 -1.46 14.14 -5.25
C ALA A 45 -0.71 13.50 -4.08
N SER A 46 -0.03 14.30 -3.27
CA SER A 46 0.62 13.86 -2.04
C SER A 46 -0.40 13.35 -1.04
N ASP A 47 -1.47 14.12 -0.79
CA ASP A 47 -2.52 13.79 0.18
C ASP A 47 -3.25 12.50 -0.20
N ILE A 48 -3.65 12.35 -1.47
CA ILE A 48 -4.27 11.11 -1.96
C ILE A 48 -3.31 9.93 -1.85
N THR A 49 -2.02 10.13 -2.14
CA THR A 49 -1.02 9.07 -1.99
C THR A 49 -0.93 8.64 -0.53
N GLN A 50 -0.83 9.59 0.41
CA GLN A 50 -0.81 9.30 1.84
C GLN A 50 -2.07 8.57 2.30
N ASP A 51 -3.25 9.01 1.87
CA ASP A 51 -4.53 8.37 2.20
C ASP A 51 -4.61 6.93 1.69
N VAL A 52 -4.14 6.67 0.46
CA VAL A 52 -4.10 5.30 -0.09
C VAL A 52 -3.24 4.39 0.78
N PHE A 53 -2.02 4.80 1.12
CA PHE A 53 -1.14 4.01 1.97
C PHE A 53 -1.67 3.90 3.41
N TYR A 54 -2.28 4.95 3.94
CA TYR A 54 -2.94 4.92 5.24
C TYR A 54 -4.10 3.92 5.27
N MET A 55 -4.93 3.88 4.22
CA MET A 55 -6.01 2.89 4.09
C MET A 55 -5.46 1.46 3.99
N ILE A 56 -4.36 1.24 3.26
CA ILE A 56 -3.70 -0.07 3.18
C ILE A 56 -3.21 -0.49 4.57
N TRP A 57 -2.53 0.39 5.30
CA TRP A 57 -2.06 0.10 6.65
C TRP A 57 -3.22 -0.15 7.62
N LYS A 58 -4.27 0.67 7.57
CA LYS A 58 -5.46 0.53 8.43
C LYS A 58 -6.19 -0.78 8.16
N ASN A 59 -6.27 -1.20 6.90
CA ASN A 59 -6.93 -2.44 6.48
C ASN A 59 -5.99 -3.65 6.40
N ARG A 60 -4.74 -3.56 6.87
CA ARG A 60 -3.75 -4.64 6.83
C ARG A 60 -4.31 -5.98 7.31
N ALA A 61 -5.02 -5.98 8.44
CA ALA A 61 -5.62 -7.20 9.00
C ALA A 61 -6.67 -7.88 8.09
N ASN A 62 -7.24 -7.16 7.12
CA ASN A 62 -8.22 -7.68 6.16
C ASN A 62 -7.62 -8.00 4.78
N CYS A 63 -6.33 -7.70 4.55
CA CYS A 63 -5.69 -7.88 3.24
C CYS A 63 -5.61 -9.37 2.82
N GLY A 64 -5.73 -10.32 3.77
CA GLY A 64 -5.79 -11.75 3.50
C GLY A 64 -7.19 -12.36 3.27
N GLN A 65 -8.27 -11.59 3.44
CA GLN A 65 -9.64 -12.14 3.34
C GLN A 65 -10.19 -12.22 1.90
N PHE A 66 -9.56 -11.55 0.94
CA PHE A 66 -9.97 -11.58 -0.47
C PHE A 66 -9.78 -12.95 -1.15
N HIS A 67 -9.08 -13.89 -0.51
CA HIS A 67 -8.88 -15.25 -1.04
C HIS A 67 -9.96 -16.25 -0.59
N ARG A 68 -10.86 -15.91 0.35
CA ARG A 68 -11.84 -16.87 0.92
C ARG A 68 -13.25 -16.81 0.31
N MET A 69 -13.40 -16.19 -0.86
CA MET A 69 -14.68 -16.11 -1.56
C MET A 69 -14.57 -16.74 -2.95
N GLN A 70 -14.30 -18.06 -2.98
CA GLN A 70 -14.79 -19.04 -3.96
C GLN A 70 -15.00 -20.38 -3.26
#